data_AF-A0A3D4D3N1-F1
#
_entry.id   AF-A0A3D4D3N1-F1
#
_cell.length_a   1.000
_cell.length_b   1.000
_cell.length_c   1.000
_cell.angle_alpha   90.00
_cell.angle_beta   90.00
_cell.angle_gamma   90.00
#
_symmetry.space_group_name_H-M   'P 1'
#
loop_
_entity.id
_entity.type
_entity.pdbx_description
1 polymer ?
#
loop_
_entity_poly.entity_id
_entity_poly.type
_entity_poly.pdbx_seq_one_letter_code
_entity_poly.pdbx_strand_id
1 'polypeptide(L)'
;MLSYAVILILLLVGAVLLVRAVKNWATIMLLVGASCLTLATLLASIAFLTSGRGWEGFYYAFAGTGLAGVGLLCCLIGAVGVGIKYSATVRRAKELEVLFQQVQERIDSGERI
;
A
#
# COMPACT_ATOMS: atom_id res chain seq x y z
N MET A 1 21.89 -3.46 -2.24
CA MET A 1 21.05 -2.45 -2.93
C MET A 1 20.07 -3.07 -3.92
N LEU A 2 20.49 -4.02 -4.77
CA LEU A 2 19.61 -4.62 -5.79
C LEU A 2 18.34 -5.27 -5.20
N SER A 3 18.47 -6.04 -4.11
CA SER A 3 17.34 -6.66 -3.41
C SER A 3 16.34 -5.63 -2.85
N TYR A 4 16.83 -4.53 -2.30
CA TYR A 4 15.99 -3.44 -1.78
C TYR A 4 15.26 -2.69 -2.89
N ALA A 5 15.93 -2.44 -4.02
CA ALA A 5 15.32 -1.80 -5.18
C ALA A 5 14.18 -2.65 -5.79
N VAL A 6 14.35 -3.97 -5.86
CA VAL A 6 13.30 -4.88 -6.35
C VAL A 6 12.06 -4.84 -5.44
N ILE A 7 12.25 -4.84 -4.11
CA ILE A 7 11.15 -4.75 -3.15
C ILE A 7 10.40 -3.42 -3.31
N LEU A 8 11.11 -2.31 -3.48
CA LEU A 8 10.47 -1.00 -3.68
C LEU A 8 9.72 -0.90 -5.01
N ILE A 9 10.26 -1.46 -6.09
CA ILE A 9 9.58 -1.47 -7.39
C ILE A 9 8.28 -2.28 -7.28
N LEU A 10 8.34 -3.48 -6.67
CA LEU A 10 7.15 -4.30 -6.45
C LEU A 10 6.12 -3.59 -5.56
N LEU A 11 6.57 -2.92 -4.49
CA LEU A 11 5.72 -2.13 -3.62
C LEU A 11 5.04 -0.98 -4.36
N LEU A 12 5.79 -0.25 -5.20
CA LEU A 12 5.29 0.88 -5.97
C LEU A 12 4.28 0.42 -7.04
N VAL A 13 4.60 -0.64 -7.78
CA VAL A 13 3.70 -1.25 -8.77
C VAL A 13 2.43 -1.75 -8.09
N GLY A 14 2.56 -2.45 -6.96
CA GLY A 14 1.44 -2.91 -6.16
C GLY A 14 0.55 -1.76 -5.69
N ALA A 15 1.13 -0.67 -5.18
CA ALA A 15 0.39 0.51 -4.75
C ALA A 15 -0.34 1.20 -5.92
N VAL A 16 0.30 1.33 -7.08
CA VAL A 16 -0.33 1.90 -8.29
C VAL A 16 -1.51 1.05 -8.75
N LEU A 17 -1.34 -0.27 -8.80
CA LEU A 17 -2.42 -1.19 -9.18
C LEU A 17 -3.58 -1.13 -8.18
N LEU A 18 -3.28 -1.06 -6.87
CA LEU A 18 -4.30 -0.90 -5.83
C LEU A 18 -5.07 0.42 -5.94
N VAL A 19 -4.41 1.53 -6.24
CA VAL A 19 -5.06 2.83 -6.46
C VAL A 19 -5.95 2.81 -7.71
N ARG A 20 -5.52 2.14 -8.78
CA ARG A 20 -6.31 1.99 -10.01
C ARG A 20 -7.50 1.06 -9.84
N ALA A 21 -7.34 -0.02 -9.06
CA ALA A 21 -8.42 -0.96 -8.79
C ALA A 21 -9.45 -0.38 -7.82
N VAL A 22 -9.00 0.30 -6.76
CA VAL A 22 -9.87 0.87 -5.72
C VAL A 22 -9.32 2.24 -5.29
N LYS A 23 -9.95 3.31 -5.81
CA LYS A 23 -9.59 4.68 -5.43
C LYS A 23 -10.09 4.96 -4.01
N ASN A 24 -9.17 4.92 -3.05
CA ASN A 24 -9.48 5.02 -1.64
C ASN A 24 -8.35 5.74 -0.89
N TRP A 25 -8.69 6.50 0.15
CA TRP A 25 -7.71 7.20 0.98
C TRP A 25 -6.57 6.31 1.48
N ALA A 26 -6.86 5.05 1.82
CA ALA A 26 -5.83 4.09 2.25
C ALA A 26 -4.88 3.66 1.12
N THR A 27 -5.39 3.46 -0.10
CA THR A 27 -4.55 3.11 -1.26
C THR A 27 -3.71 4.30 -1.72
N ILE A 28 -4.25 5.52 -1.61
CA ILE A 28 -3.51 6.76 -1.84
C ILE A 28 -2.38 6.94 -0.82
N MET A 29 -2.63 6.72 0.47
CA MET A 29 -1.58 6.78 1.51
C MET A 29 -0.47 5.74 1.29
N LEU A 30 -0.83 4.54 0.81
CA LEU A 30 0.13 3.50 0.43
C LEU A 30 1.02 3.93 -0.75
N LEU A 31 0.43 4.58 -1.76
CA LEU A 31 1.15 5.12 -2.90
C LEU A 31 2.11 6.25 -2.50
N VAL A 32 1.64 7.18 -1.65
CA VAL A 32 2.47 8.26 -1.11
C VAL A 32 3.64 7.68 -0.33
N GLY A 33 3.40 6.71 0.56
CA GLY A 33 4.45 6.03 1.31
C GLY A 33 5.49 5.34 0.42
N ALA A 34 5.04 4.60 -0.60
CA ALA A 34 5.91 3.92 -1.55
C ALA A 34 6.76 4.92 -2.36
N SER A 35 6.16 6.04 -2.77
CA SER A 35 6.87 7.10 -3.49
C SER A 35 7.93 7.80 -2.62
N CYS A 36 7.62 8.05 -1.34
CA CYS A 36 8.55 8.59 -0.37
C CYS A 36 9.74 7.65 -0.13
N LEU A 37 9.50 6.34 -0.01
CA LEU A 37 10.57 5.36 0.16
C LEU A 37 11.48 5.27 -1.08
N THR A 38 10.92 5.37 -2.29
CA THR A 38 11.73 5.45 -3.53
C THR A 38 12.56 6.73 -3.61
N LEU A 39 11.99 7.88 -3.20
CA LEU A 39 12.74 9.14 -3.14
C LEU A 39 13.86 9.10 -2.09
N ALA A 40 13.60 8.48 -0.94
CA ALA A 40 14.61 8.30 0.12
C ALA A 40 15.81 7.48 -0.36
N THR A 41 15.56 6.46 -1.20
CA THR A 41 16.65 5.65 -1.77
C THR A 41 17.49 6.43 -2.77
N LEU A 42 16.84 7.28 -3.59
CA LEU A 42 17.54 8.19 -4.49
C LEU A 42 18.38 9.20 -3.71
N LEU A 43 17.83 9.80 -2.65
CA LEU A 43 18.57 10.71 -1.77
C LEU A 43 19.77 10.04 -1.10
N ALA A 44 19.62 8.79 -0.64
CA ALA A 44 20.74 8.02 -0.10
C ALA A 44 21.84 7.73 -1.15
N SER A 45 21.46 7.48 -2.41
CA SER A 45 22.43 7.30 -3.50
C SER A 45 23.16 8.61 -3.85
N ILE A 46 22.46 9.74 -3.81
CA ILE A 46 23.04 11.07 -4.02
C ILE A 46 23.99 11.43 -2.87
N ALA A 47 23.60 11.12 -1.63
CA ALA A 47 24.46 11.31 -0.45
C ALA A 47 25.76 10.51 -0.54
N PHE A 48 25.69 9.26 -1.03
CA PHE A 48 26.86 8.43 -1.25
C PHE A 48 27.80 9.01 -2.32
N LEU A 49 27.25 9.50 -3.45
CA LEU A 49 28.03 10.13 -4.52
C LEU A 49 28.64 11.48 -4.10
N THR A 50 28.02 12.18 -3.15
CA THR A 50 28.48 13.48 -2.64
C THR A 50 29.27 13.37 -1.33
N SER A 51 29.52 12.16 -0.84
CA SER A 51 30.21 11.89 0.44
C SER A 51 31.63 12.46 0.54
N GLY A 52 32.24 12.88 -0.58
CA GLY A 52 33.55 13.56 -0.62
C GLY A 52 33.49 15.09 -0.67
N ARG A 53 32.30 15.71 -0.79
CA ARG A 53 32.11 17.17 -0.98
C ARG A 53 31.57 17.86 0.28
N GLY A 54 32.12 17.52 1.45
CA GLY A 54 31.81 18.24 2.69
C GLY A 54 30.40 17.98 3.26
N TRP A 55 29.74 19.03 3.76
CA TRP A 55 28.47 18.93 4.51
C TRP A 55 27.24 18.59 3.66
N GLU A 56 27.34 18.68 2.32
CA GLU A 56 26.22 18.39 1.41
C GLU A 56 25.72 16.94 1.54
N GLY A 57 26.63 15.97 1.63
CA GLY A 57 26.27 14.56 1.80
C GLY A 57 25.47 14.29 3.10
N PHE A 58 25.79 15.00 4.18
CA PHE A 58 25.05 14.91 5.45
C PHE A 58 23.62 15.43 5.33
N TYR A 59 23.40 16.53 4.59
CA TYR A 59 22.06 17.06 4.33
C TYR A 59 21.20 16.06 3.56
N TYR A 60 21.73 15.44 2.51
CA TYR A 60 21.01 14.44 1.72
C TYR A 60 20.74 13.16 2.52
N ALA A 61 21.68 12.74 3.38
CA ALA A 61 21.49 11.59 4.26
C ALA A 61 20.37 11.85 5.29
N PHE A 62 20.36 13.03 5.92
CA PHE A 62 19.34 13.39 6.92
C PHE A 62 17.95 13.61 6.29
N ALA A 63 17.90 14.23 5.11
CA ALA A 63 16.67 14.34 4.34
C ALA A 63 16.16 12.95 3.93
N GLY A 64 17.05 12.07 3.46
CA GLY A 64 16.71 10.70 3.06
C GLY A 64 16.18 9.85 4.22
N THR A 65 16.79 9.90 5.41
CA THR A 65 16.31 9.16 6.59
C THR A 65 14.97 9.68 7.09
N GLY A 66 14.76 11.00 7.10
CA GLY A 66 13.46 11.60 7.43
C GLY A 66 12.36 11.15 6.46
N LEU A 67 12.63 11.20 5.16
CA LEU A 67 11.70 10.78 4.11
C LEU A 67 11.41 9.27 4.16
N ALA A 68 12.41 8.45 4.50
CA ALA A 68 12.23 7.02 4.70
C ALA A 68 11.30 6.73 5.89
N GLY A 69 11.49 7.41 7.02
CA GLY A 69 10.64 7.26 8.20
C GLY A 69 9.18 7.61 7.92
N VAL A 70 8.94 8.77 7.29
CA VAL A 70 7.58 9.21 6.91
C VAL A 70 6.97 8.25 5.90
N GLY A 71 7.74 7.83 4.89
CA GLY A 71 7.28 6.88 3.87
C GLY A 71 6.83 5.54 4.46
N LEU A 72 7.58 5.02 5.44
CA LEU A 72 7.28 3.77 6.11
C LEU A 72 6.00 3.85 6.96
N LEU A 73 5.81 4.96 7.68
CA LEU A 73 4.57 5.22 8.42
C LEU A 73 3.35 5.31 7.50
N CYS A 74 3.46 6.03 6.38
CA CYS A 74 2.39 6.12 5.38
C CYS A 74 2.07 4.75 4.76
N CYS A 75 3.08 3.93 4.47
CA CYS A 75 2.88 2.56 3.99
C CYS A 75 2.16 1.68 5.01
N LEU A 76 2.52 1.76 6.29
CA LEU A 76 1.86 0.99 7.36
C LEU A 76 0.40 1.41 7.52
N ILE A 77 0.12 2.71 7.59
CA ILE A 77 -1.24 3.25 7.72
C ILE A 77 -2.08 2.85 6.50
N GLY A 78 -1.51 2.97 5.30
CA GLY A 78 -2.16 2.55 4.06
C GLY A 78 -2.45 1.06 4.04
N ALA A 79 -1.49 0.21 4.41
CA ALA A 79 -1.66 -1.25 4.45
C ALA A 79 -2.72 -1.68 5.46
N VAL A 80 -2.71 -1.11 6.68
CA VAL A 80 -3.72 -1.37 7.70
C VAL A 80 -5.10 -0.88 7.25
N GLY A 81 -5.18 0.33 6.68
CA GLY A 81 -6.44 0.89 6.19
C GLY A 81 -7.03 0.08 5.02
N VAL A 82 -6.18 -0.48 4.16
CA VAL A 82 -6.58 -1.42 3.11
C VAL A 82 -7.07 -2.72 3.75
N GLY A 83 -6.32 -3.31 4.68
CA GLY A 83 -6.69 -4.56 5.36
C GLY A 83 -8.04 -4.49 6.08
N ILE A 84 -8.30 -3.40 6.81
CA ILE A 84 -9.58 -3.19 7.51
C ILE A 84 -10.73 -3.02 6.51
N LYS A 85 -10.52 -2.31 5.40
CA LYS A 85 -11.57 -2.16 4.39
C LYS A 85 -11.87 -3.46 3.67
N TYR A 86 -10.85 -4.23 3.30
CA TYR A 86 -11.07 -5.53 2.67
C TYR A 86 -11.72 -6.54 3.61
N SER A 87 -11.36 -6.56 4.90
CA SER A 87 -12.01 -7.46 5.86
C SER A 87 -13.49 -7.13 6.07
N ALA A 88 -13.85 -5.84 6.08
CA ALA A 88 -15.24 -5.41 6.10
C ALA A 88 -15.99 -5.83 4.82
N THR A 89 -15.36 -5.69 3.64
CA THR A 89 -15.95 -6.13 2.37
C THR A 89 -16.15 -7.64 2.31
N VAL A 90 -15.18 -8.44 2.78
CA VAL A 90 -15.30 -9.90 2.85
C VAL A 90 -16.42 -10.32 3.79
N ARG A 91 -16.58 -9.64 4.93
CA ARG A 91 -17.69 -9.91 5.86
C ARG A 91 -19.04 -9.66 5.21
N ARG A 92 -19.19 -8.56 4.48
CA ARG A 92 -20.41 -8.25 3.72
C ARG A 92 -20.67 -9.23 2.58
N ALA A 93 -19.62 -9.68 1.89
CA ALA A 93 -19.75 -10.69 0.85
C ALA A 93 -20.26 -12.03 1.42
N LYS A 94 -19.76 -12.45 2.59
CA LYS A 94 -20.25 -13.65 3.28
C LYS A 94 -21.72 -13.53 3.72
N GLU A 95 -22.12 -12.36 4.22
CA GLU A 95 -23.53 -12.11 4.55
C GLU A 95 -24.42 -12.20 3.30
N LEU A 96 -23.92 -11.74 2.15
CA LEU A 96 -24.60 -11.87 0.86
C LEU A 96 -24.70 -13.33 0.39
N GLU A 97 -23.64 -14.12 0.53
CA GLU A 97 -23.64 -15.55 0.21
C GLU A 97 -24.68 -16.32 1.02
N VAL A 98 -24.81 -16.01 2.32
CA VAL A 98 -25.84 -16.62 3.19
C VAL A 98 -27.25 -16.26 2.72
N LEU A 99 -27.48 -15.01 2.32
CA LEU A 99 -28.77 -14.59 1.78
C LEU A 99 -29.08 -15.29 0.45
N PHE A 100 -28.08 -15.45 -0.43
CA PHE A 100 -28.25 -16.20 -1.67
C PHE A 100 -28.56 -17.68 -1.41
N GLN A 101 -27.92 -18.30 -0.42
CA GLN A 101 -28.24 -19.69 -0.02
C GLN A 101 -29.67 -19.81 0.50
N GLN A 102 -30.14 -18.87 1.32
CA GLN A 102 -31.53 -18.86 1.80
C GLN A 102 -32.55 -18.66 0.68
N VAL A 103 -32.26 -17.80 -0.30
CA VAL A 103 -33.11 -17.62 -1.49
C VAL A 103 -33.10 -18.88 -2.36
N GLN A 104 -31.93 -19.48 -2.56
CA GLN A 104 -31.79 -20.73 -3.32
C GLN A 104 -32.59 -21.86 -2.64
N GLU A 105 -32.49 -22.01 -1.32
CA GLU A 105 -33.26 -23.00 -0.56
C GLU A 105 -34.76 -22.76 -0.64
N ARG A 106 -35.22 -21.50 -0.65
CA ARG A 106 -36.64 -21.15 -0.84
C ARG A 106 -37.15 -21.48 -2.25
N ILE A 107 -36.29 -21.35 -3.26
CA ILE A 107 -36.62 -21.71 -4.64
C ILE A 107 -36.64 -23.23 -4.82
N ASP A 108 -35.64 -23.94 -4.27
CA ASP A 108 -35.54 -25.41 -4.32
C ASP A 108 -36.60 -26.10 -3.46
N SER A 109 -37.02 -25.49 -2.34
CA SER A 109 -38.10 -26.01 -1.51
C SER A 109 -39.47 -25.95 -2.20
N GLY A 110 -39.55 -25.35 -3.40
CA GLY A 110 -40.72 -25.42 -4.24
C GLY A 110 -41.98 -24.92 -3.54
N GLU A 111 -41.88 -23.80 -2.82
CA GLU A 111 -43.08 -23.11 -2.32
C GLU A 111 -43.78 -22.49 -3.53
N ARG A 112 -44.53 -23.36 -4.22
CA ARG A 112 -45.54 -23.01 -5.22
C ARG A 112 -46.49 -22.01 -4.58
N ILE A 113 -46.39 -20.76 -5.00
CA ILE A 113 -47.56 -19.88 -5.06
C ILE A 113 -48.46 -20.40 -6.18
#